data_AF-A0ABD6DGT5-F1
#
_entry.id   AF-A0ABD6DGT5-F1
#
_cell.length_a   1.000
_cell.length_b   1.000
_cell.length_c   1.000
_cell.angle_alpha   90.00
_cell.angle_beta   90.00
_cell.angle_gamma   90.00
#
_symmetry.space_group_name_H-M   'P 1'
#
loop_
_entity.id
_entity.type
_entity.pdbx_description
1 polymer ?
#
loop_
_entity_poly.entity_id
_entity_poly.type
_entity_poly.pdbx_seq_one_letter_code
_entity_poly.pdbx_strand_id
1 'polypeptide(L)'
;MEYLPTLREYCEFGPERVYLLLALARSKENDDGEGPSAIRKVVCEEADLEPAVAELDHAVSRFDATYRLYLTANARNTRKALFALRRSMDDWLEARLNGSEDVLRKFGRVDGEFTSTLQSDGCRDETNFVFDLDDATAADADALAAELREWTTLHLRRETPNGFHLVTEPFDYNALDVDVEFELKTDGLVFVAHLGE
;
A
#
# COMPACT_ATOMS: atom_id res chain seq x y z
N MET A 1 -12.64 -15.50 2.52
CA MET A 1 -12.00 -14.27 2.01
C MET A 1 -11.71 -14.43 0.51
N GLU A 2 -12.61 -13.94 -0.33
CA GLU A 2 -12.60 -14.18 -1.80
C GLU A 2 -11.37 -13.61 -2.52
N TYR A 3 -10.70 -12.61 -1.94
CA TYR A 3 -9.57 -11.90 -2.54
C TYR A 3 -8.19 -12.54 -2.28
N LEU A 4 -8.07 -13.51 -1.36
CA LEU A 4 -6.78 -14.13 -1.04
C LEU A 4 -6.07 -14.78 -2.23
N PRO A 5 -6.75 -15.57 -3.10
CA PRO A 5 -6.08 -16.18 -4.25
C PRO A 5 -5.46 -15.12 -5.17
N THR A 6 -6.15 -14.01 -5.40
CA THR A 6 -5.64 -12.89 -6.20
C THR A 6 -4.42 -12.24 -5.56
N LEU A 7 -4.41 -12.04 -4.24
CA LEU A 7 -3.22 -11.50 -3.55
C LEU A 7 -2.02 -12.45 -3.63
N ARG A 8 -2.27 -13.77 -3.52
CA ARG A 8 -1.22 -14.79 -3.65
C ARG A 8 -0.60 -14.80 -5.05
N GLU A 9 -1.42 -14.63 -6.08
CA GLU A 9 -0.96 -14.53 -7.46
C GLU A 9 -0.22 -13.21 -7.74
N TYR A 10 -0.69 -12.12 -7.14
CA TYR A 10 -0.13 -10.78 -7.36
C TYR A 10 1.20 -10.54 -6.62
N CYS A 11 1.34 -11.00 -5.37
CA CYS A 11 2.49 -10.68 -4.54
C CYS A 11 3.70 -11.57 -4.85
N GLU A 12 4.78 -10.98 -5.35
CA GLU A 12 6.06 -11.69 -5.56
C GLU A 12 7.02 -11.46 -4.38
N PHE A 13 7.01 -12.41 -3.43
CA PHE A 13 7.86 -12.40 -2.24
C PHE A 13 9.31 -12.85 -2.52
N GLY A 14 10.22 -12.45 -1.64
CA GLY A 14 11.63 -12.81 -1.73
C GLY A 14 12.40 -12.38 -0.47
N PRO A 15 13.71 -12.68 -0.37
CA PRO A 15 14.46 -12.53 0.89
C PRO A 15 14.45 -11.12 1.50
N GLU A 16 14.29 -10.09 0.68
CA GLU A 16 14.21 -8.69 1.12
C GLU A 16 12.92 -8.01 0.65
N ARG A 17 12.00 -8.77 0.05
CA ARG A 17 10.81 -8.26 -0.63
C ARG A 17 9.59 -8.56 0.21
N VAL A 18 8.92 -7.51 0.66
CA VAL A 18 7.77 -7.60 1.55
C VAL A 18 6.66 -6.69 1.05
N TYR A 19 5.41 -6.99 1.40
CA TYR A 19 4.29 -6.10 1.12
C TYR A 19 3.74 -5.54 2.43
N LEU A 20 3.11 -4.37 2.39
CA LEU A 20 2.35 -3.87 3.53
C LEU A 20 0.86 -4.05 3.26
N LEU A 21 0.18 -4.69 4.20
CA LEU A 21 -1.26 -4.62 4.34
C LEU A 21 -1.62 -3.49 5.31
N LEU A 22 -2.65 -2.72 4.96
CA LEU A 22 -3.10 -1.58 5.75
C LEU A 22 -4.60 -1.66 5.94
N ALA A 23 -5.05 -1.61 7.18
CA ALA A 23 -6.42 -1.21 7.49
C ALA A 23 -6.44 0.32 7.66
N LEU A 24 -7.20 1.00 6.81
CA LEU A 24 -7.30 2.47 6.82
C LEU A 24 -8.74 2.90 7.11
N ALA A 25 -8.91 3.70 8.16
CA ALA A 25 -10.16 4.42 8.42
C ALA A 25 -10.13 5.72 7.62
N ARG A 26 -10.94 5.81 6.56
CA ARG A 26 -10.97 7.02 5.72
C ARG A 26 -11.79 8.11 6.39
N SER A 27 -11.26 9.33 6.41
CA SER A 27 -11.94 10.52 6.95
C SER A 27 -13.23 10.91 6.20
N LYS A 28 -13.43 10.40 4.98
CA LYS A 28 -14.68 10.60 4.23
C LYS A 28 -15.81 9.67 4.68
N GLU A 29 -15.48 8.57 5.35
CA GLU A 29 -16.43 7.52 5.76
C GLU A 29 -16.61 7.47 7.28
N ASN A 30 -15.67 8.06 7.99
CA ASN A 30 -15.65 8.12 9.43
C ASN A 30 -15.60 9.59 9.81
N ASP A 31 -16.54 10.01 10.66
CA ASP A 31 -16.37 11.25 11.43
C ASP A 31 -15.11 11.14 12.31
N ASP A 32 -14.72 12.19 13.03
CA ASP A 32 -13.59 12.17 13.98
C ASP A 32 -13.85 11.15 15.11
N GLY A 33 -13.67 9.87 14.79
CA GLY A 33 -14.03 8.71 15.59
C GLY A 33 -12.87 8.21 16.44
N GLU A 34 -13.18 7.35 17.39
CA GLU A 34 -12.20 6.74 18.27
C GLU A 34 -11.48 5.59 17.54
N GLY A 35 -10.18 5.76 17.28
CA GLY A 35 -9.34 4.69 16.73
C GLY A 35 -8.10 5.18 15.98
N PRO A 36 -7.16 4.28 15.67
CA PRO A 36 -6.03 4.61 14.80
C PRO A 36 -6.50 4.81 13.36
N SER A 37 -6.11 5.90 12.71
CA SER A 37 -6.43 6.13 11.28
C SER A 37 -5.85 5.08 10.33
N ALA A 38 -4.78 4.41 10.76
CA ALA A 38 -4.11 3.36 10.01
C ALA A 38 -3.51 2.29 10.93
N ILE A 39 -3.78 1.02 10.63
CA ILE A 39 -3.11 -0.14 11.22
C ILE A 39 -2.38 -0.86 10.09
N ARG A 40 -1.10 -1.18 10.28
CA ARG A 40 -0.25 -1.75 9.23
C ARG A 40 0.31 -3.10 9.65
N LYS A 41 0.42 -4.02 8.70
CA LYS A 41 1.11 -5.30 8.83
C LYS A 41 2.08 -5.47 7.68
N VAL A 42 3.31 -5.87 8.01
CA VAL A 42 4.31 -6.28 7.03
C VAL A 42 4.11 -7.76 6.77
N VAL A 43 3.97 -8.13 5.51
CA VAL A 43 3.82 -9.50 5.04
C VAL A 43 5.12 -9.91 4.36
N CYS A 44 5.81 -10.91 4.91
CA CYS A 44 7.13 -11.30 4.45
C CYS A 44 7.09 -12.47 3.46
N GLU A 45 6.06 -13.30 3.55
CA GLU A 45 5.85 -14.45 2.68
C GLU A 45 4.36 -14.69 2.42
N GLU A 46 4.05 -15.49 1.40
CA GLU A 46 2.68 -15.79 0.99
C GLU A 46 1.84 -16.39 2.12
N ALA A 47 2.46 -17.23 2.96
CA ALA A 47 1.80 -17.86 4.11
C ALA A 47 1.33 -16.85 5.17
N ASP A 48 1.93 -15.65 5.22
CA ASP A 48 1.59 -14.61 6.18
C ASP A 48 0.37 -13.78 5.75
N LEU A 49 -0.06 -13.84 4.48
CA LEU A 49 -1.16 -13.01 3.97
C LEU A 49 -2.45 -13.19 4.76
N GLU A 50 -2.88 -14.44 4.91
CA GLU A 50 -4.14 -14.76 5.58
C GLU A 50 -4.10 -14.46 7.09
N PRO A 51 -3.05 -14.87 7.85
CA PRO A 51 -2.87 -14.43 9.24
C PRO A 51 -2.85 -12.91 9.40
N ALA A 52 -2.13 -12.19 8.54
CA ALA A 52 -2.02 -10.73 8.63
C ALA A 52 -3.37 -10.03 8.41
N VAL A 53 -4.17 -10.51 7.45
CA VAL A 53 -5.53 -9.98 7.24
C VAL A 53 -6.43 -10.31 8.43
N ALA A 54 -6.40 -11.54 8.94
CA ALA A 54 -7.21 -11.92 10.11
C ALA A 54 -6.83 -11.09 11.36
N GLU A 55 -5.55 -10.79 11.55
CA GLU A 55 -5.08 -9.90 12.60
C GLU A 55 -5.56 -8.46 12.42
N LEU A 56 -5.55 -7.94 11.19
CA LEU A 56 -6.06 -6.60 10.88
C LEU A 56 -7.57 -6.53 11.11
N ASP A 57 -8.33 -7.51 10.61
CA ASP A 57 -9.78 -7.61 10.78
C ASP A 57 -10.16 -7.66 12.26
N HIS A 58 -9.48 -8.54 13.03
CA HIS A 58 -9.65 -8.60 14.46
C HIS A 58 -9.26 -7.29 15.16
N ALA A 59 -8.18 -6.64 14.74
CA ALA A 59 -7.74 -5.38 15.33
C ALA A 59 -8.79 -4.27 15.15
N VAL A 60 -9.37 -4.16 13.95
CA VAL A 60 -10.34 -3.11 13.65
C VAL A 60 -11.72 -3.37 14.25
N SER A 61 -12.07 -4.63 14.53
CA SER A 61 -13.36 -5.02 15.14
C SER A 61 -13.61 -4.41 16.54
N ARG A 62 -12.62 -3.71 17.10
CA ARG A 62 -12.69 -3.03 18.41
C ARG A 62 -13.16 -1.58 18.30
N PHE A 63 -13.20 -1.03 17.09
CA PHE A 63 -13.52 0.37 16.84
C PHE A 63 -14.85 0.46 16.09
N ASP A 64 -15.64 1.48 16.42
CA ASP A 64 -16.88 1.81 15.70
C ASP A 64 -16.54 2.70 14.50
N ALA A 65 -15.84 2.12 13.53
CA ALA A 65 -15.35 2.80 12.33
C ALA A 65 -15.26 1.84 11.15
N THR A 66 -15.54 2.34 9.95
CA THR A 66 -15.36 1.61 8.70
C THR A 66 -13.89 1.64 8.28
N TYR A 67 -13.28 0.45 8.22
CA TYR A 67 -11.92 0.28 7.71
C TYR A 67 -11.94 -0.39 6.34
N ARG A 68 -11.06 0.11 5.47
CA ARG A 68 -10.75 -0.51 4.18
C ARG A 68 -9.38 -1.17 4.26
N LEU A 69 -9.28 -2.40 3.79
CA LEU A 69 -8.03 -3.12 3.59
C LEU A 69 -7.38 -2.68 2.28
N TYR A 70 -6.09 -2.37 2.36
CA TYR A 70 -5.24 -2.03 1.24
C TYR A 70 -3.95 -2.85 1.25
N LEU A 71 -3.36 -3.04 0.07
CA LEU A 71 -2.03 -3.61 -0.13
C LEU A 71 -1.15 -2.57 -0.84
N THR A 72 0.13 -2.47 -0.52
CA THR A 72 1.07 -1.69 -1.36
C THR A 72 1.15 -2.27 -2.76
N ALA A 73 1.02 -1.43 -3.79
CA ALA A 73 1.13 -1.87 -5.18
C ALA A 73 2.52 -2.45 -5.46
N ASN A 74 3.56 -1.80 -4.96
CA ASN A 74 4.93 -2.28 -5.11
C ASN A 74 5.40 -3.01 -3.84
N ALA A 75 6.10 -4.12 -4.03
CA ALA A 75 6.91 -4.72 -2.98
C ALA A 75 7.88 -3.68 -2.41
N ARG A 76 8.15 -3.77 -1.11
CA ARG A 76 9.11 -2.96 -0.38
C ARG A 76 10.35 -3.76 -0.09
N ASN A 77 11.48 -3.06 -0.07
CA ASN A 77 12.79 -3.64 0.16
C ASN A 77 13.25 -3.38 1.60
N THR A 78 13.31 -4.44 2.41
CA THR A 78 13.70 -4.36 3.83
C THR A 78 15.13 -3.87 4.02
N ARG A 79 16.04 -4.22 3.11
CA ARG A 79 17.43 -3.73 3.13
C ARG A 79 17.51 -2.23 2.86
N LYS A 80 16.79 -1.72 1.85
CA LYS A 80 16.71 -0.27 1.59
C LYS A 80 16.14 0.47 2.79
N ALA A 81 15.07 -0.06 3.39
CA ALA A 81 14.44 0.50 4.57
C ALA A 81 15.39 0.51 5.79
N LEU A 82 16.14 -0.56 6.01
CA LEU A 82 17.12 -0.64 7.10
C LEU A 82 18.20 0.45 6.97
N PHE A 83 18.79 0.60 5.79
CA PHE A 83 19.81 1.62 5.58
C PHE A 83 19.24 3.04 5.60
N ALA A 84 18.00 3.24 5.14
CA ALA A 84 17.31 4.52 5.25
C ALA A 84 17.02 4.87 6.71
N LEU A 85 16.51 3.93 7.49
CA LEU A 85 16.25 4.12 8.91
C LEU A 85 17.54 4.40 9.68
N ARG A 86 18.63 3.68 9.38
CA ARG A 86 19.94 3.93 9.98
C ARG A 86 20.37 5.39 9.78
N ARG A 87 20.26 5.92 8.55
CA ARG A 87 20.58 7.34 8.27
C ARG A 87 19.69 8.27 9.08
N SER A 88 18.38 8.01 9.14
CA SER A 88 17.46 8.79 9.98
C SER A 88 17.85 8.75 11.46
N MET A 89 18.32 7.60 11.97
CA MET A 89 18.77 7.46 13.35
C MET A 89 20.05 8.27 13.61
N ASP A 90 20.98 8.33 12.65
CA ASP A 90 22.16 9.21 12.76
C ASP A 90 21.74 10.68 12.90
N ASP A 91 20.75 11.13 12.10
CA ASP A 91 20.18 12.48 12.20
C ASP A 91 19.49 12.71 13.56
N TRP A 92 18.78 11.70 14.09
CA TRP A 92 18.14 11.78 15.40
C TRP A 92 19.16 11.87 16.54
N LEU A 93 20.28 11.17 16.43
CA LEU A 93 21.38 11.24 17.39
C LEU A 93 22.01 12.63 17.37
N GLU A 94 22.29 13.19 16.18
CA GLU A 94 22.81 14.55 16.05
C GLU A 94 21.84 15.58 16.65
N ALA A 95 20.54 15.49 16.31
CA ALA A 95 19.52 16.36 16.87
C ALA A 95 19.43 16.22 18.41
N ARG A 96 19.60 15.00 18.95
CA ARG A 96 19.65 14.78 20.40
C ARG A 96 20.84 15.47 21.04
N LEU A 97 22.03 15.35 20.45
CA LEU A 97 23.24 16.01 20.93
C LEU A 97 23.10 17.54 20.89
N ASN A 98 22.29 18.06 19.97
CA ASN A 98 21.94 19.47 19.85
C ASN A 98 20.72 19.89 20.70
N GLY A 99 20.26 19.03 21.61
CA GLY A 99 19.26 19.36 22.63
C GLY A 99 17.80 19.06 22.27
N SER A 100 17.51 18.46 21.11
CA SER A 100 16.14 18.01 20.80
C SER A 100 15.74 16.82 21.68
N GLU A 101 14.58 16.90 22.33
CA GLU A 101 14.02 15.80 23.13
C GLU A 101 12.97 14.98 22.37
N ASP A 102 12.35 15.56 21.33
CA ASP A 102 11.31 14.92 20.52
C ASP A 102 11.79 13.61 19.86
N VAL A 103 13.08 13.51 19.58
CA VAL A 103 13.73 12.32 18.99
C VAL A 103 13.68 11.10 19.92
N LEU A 104 13.55 11.27 21.23
CA LEU A 104 13.42 10.16 22.17
C LEU A 104 12.15 9.34 21.90
N ARG A 105 11.07 9.99 21.46
CA ARG A 105 9.85 9.29 21.07
C ARG A 105 10.06 8.41 19.84
N LYS A 106 10.91 8.85 18.90
CA LYS A 106 11.26 8.07 17.70
C LYS A 106 12.09 6.84 18.08
N PHE A 107 13.09 7.00 18.95
CA PHE A 107 13.87 5.87 19.48
C PHE A 107 13.02 4.86 20.25
N GLY A 108 12.00 5.33 20.99
CA GLY A 108 11.08 4.45 21.72
C GLY A 108 10.13 3.63 20.82
N ARG A 109 10.05 3.94 19.52
CA ARG A 109 9.12 3.28 18.57
C ARG A 109 9.80 2.93 17.24
N VAL A 110 11.04 2.48 17.31
CA VAL A 110 11.89 2.20 16.12
C VAL A 110 11.23 1.22 15.15
N ASP A 111 10.43 0.27 15.65
CA ASP A 111 9.61 -0.65 14.87
C ASP A 111 8.56 0.07 13.99
N GLY A 112 7.84 1.03 14.57
CA GLY A 112 6.88 1.88 13.86
C GLY A 112 7.57 2.82 12.87
N GLU A 113 8.75 3.32 13.21
CA GLU A 113 9.55 4.15 12.30
C GLU A 113 10.14 3.31 11.15
N PHE A 114 10.53 2.06 11.39
CA PHE A 114 10.94 1.12 10.35
C PHE A 114 9.80 0.86 9.36
N THR A 115 8.60 0.55 9.87
CA THR A 115 7.41 0.33 9.02
C THR A 115 7.06 1.57 8.19
N SER A 116 7.21 2.76 8.77
CA SER A 116 6.97 4.03 8.06
C SER A 116 8.04 4.29 7.00
N THR A 117 9.30 3.97 7.30
CA THR A 117 10.41 4.05 6.33
C THR A 117 10.20 3.08 5.18
N LEU A 118 9.77 1.85 5.48
CA LEU A 118 9.48 0.82 4.49
C LEU A 118 8.40 1.26 3.48
N GLN A 119 7.40 2.01 3.92
CA GLN A 119 6.34 2.54 3.07
C GLN A 119 6.79 3.73 2.19
N SER A 120 7.97 4.31 2.42
CA SER A 120 8.46 5.43 1.61
C SER A 120 8.81 5.02 0.17
N ASP A 121 8.70 5.98 -0.75
CA ASP A 121 8.97 5.80 -2.19
C ASP A 121 10.38 5.25 -2.48
N GLY A 122 11.38 5.64 -1.67
CA GLY A 122 12.77 5.22 -1.82
C GLY A 122 13.02 3.77 -1.41
N CYS A 123 12.04 3.14 -0.74
CA CYS A 123 12.13 1.76 -0.27
C CYS A 123 11.32 0.79 -1.13
N ARG A 124 10.77 1.22 -2.27
CA ARG A 124 10.20 0.32 -3.28
C ARG A 124 11.26 -0.64 -3.81
N ASP A 125 10.88 -1.90 -4.02
CA ASP A 125 11.64 -2.87 -4.79
C ASP A 125 11.19 -2.96 -6.25
N GLU A 126 9.94 -2.56 -6.51
CA GLU A 126 9.29 -2.55 -7.83
C GLU A 126 8.92 -1.14 -8.27
N THR A 127 8.52 -1.01 -9.53
CA THR A 127 8.11 0.27 -10.13
C THR A 127 6.83 0.13 -10.95
N ASN A 128 5.92 -0.74 -10.51
CA ASN A 128 4.61 -0.92 -11.11
C ASN A 128 3.82 0.38 -11.06
N PHE A 129 3.00 0.58 -12.08
CA PHE A 129 2.09 1.71 -12.19
C PHE A 129 0.70 1.33 -11.74
N VAL A 130 0.06 2.20 -10.97
CA VAL A 130 -1.34 2.10 -10.57
C VAL A 130 -2.13 3.15 -11.33
N PHE A 131 -3.07 2.71 -12.13
CA PHE A 131 -4.09 3.53 -12.76
C PHE A 131 -5.32 3.51 -11.85
N ASP A 132 -5.66 4.65 -11.28
CA ASP A 132 -6.81 4.84 -10.40
C ASP A 132 -7.94 5.52 -11.19
N LEU A 133 -9.04 4.80 -11.37
CA LEU A 133 -10.18 5.21 -12.18
C LEU A 133 -11.35 5.47 -11.23
N ASP A 134 -11.46 6.72 -10.77
CA ASP A 134 -12.56 7.19 -9.93
C ASP A 134 -13.86 7.34 -10.76
N ASP A 135 -14.99 6.94 -10.19
CA ASP A 135 -16.35 6.99 -10.77
C ASP A 135 -16.51 6.30 -12.14
N ALA A 136 -15.53 5.47 -12.53
CA ALA A 136 -15.51 4.75 -13.80
C ALA A 136 -16.39 3.49 -13.80
N THR A 137 -16.96 3.17 -14.96
CA THR A 137 -17.73 1.94 -15.15
C THR A 137 -16.81 0.75 -15.40
N ALA A 138 -17.35 -0.48 -15.27
CA ALA A 138 -16.63 -1.68 -15.65
C ALA A 138 -16.21 -1.68 -17.13
N ALA A 139 -16.99 -1.05 -18.01
CA ALA A 139 -16.67 -0.92 -19.43
C ALA A 139 -15.47 0.01 -19.66
N ASP A 140 -15.37 1.11 -18.90
CA ASP A 140 -14.23 2.03 -18.97
C ASP A 140 -12.95 1.33 -18.48
N ALA A 141 -13.04 0.60 -17.38
CA ALA A 141 -11.94 -0.20 -16.86
C ALA A 141 -11.50 -1.30 -17.85
N ASP A 142 -12.44 -1.94 -18.54
CA ASP A 142 -12.14 -2.96 -19.55
C ASP A 142 -11.54 -2.37 -20.82
N ALA A 143 -12.01 -1.19 -21.26
CA ALA A 143 -11.45 -0.46 -22.38
C ALA A 143 -9.99 -0.05 -22.09
N LEU A 144 -9.73 0.55 -20.92
CA LEU A 144 -8.36 0.88 -20.51
C LEU A 144 -7.49 -0.38 -20.36
N ALA A 145 -8.01 -1.45 -19.77
CA ALA A 145 -7.27 -2.70 -19.64
C ALA A 145 -6.94 -3.34 -21.00
N ALA A 146 -7.78 -3.16 -22.02
CA ALA A 146 -7.50 -3.63 -23.37
C ALA A 146 -6.35 -2.84 -23.98
N GLU A 147 -6.40 -1.51 -23.90
CA GLU A 147 -5.34 -0.63 -24.40
C GLU A 147 -4.02 -0.91 -23.68
N LEU A 148 -4.00 -0.93 -22.34
CA LEU A 148 -2.78 -1.15 -21.56
C LEU A 148 -2.07 -2.46 -21.93
N ARG A 149 -2.82 -3.51 -22.29
CA ARG A 149 -2.24 -4.79 -22.71
C ARG A 149 -1.50 -4.73 -24.06
N GLU A 150 -1.72 -3.70 -24.86
CA GLU A 150 -0.95 -3.46 -26.08
C GLU A 150 0.46 -2.91 -25.76
N TRP A 151 0.63 -2.29 -24.60
CA TRP A 151 1.86 -1.60 -24.18
C TRP A 151 2.63 -2.33 -23.09
N THR A 152 1.95 -3.04 -22.19
CA THR A 152 2.53 -3.58 -20.96
C THR A 152 1.74 -4.78 -20.43
N THR A 153 2.28 -5.44 -19.39
CA THR A 153 1.59 -6.51 -18.67
C THR A 153 0.67 -5.91 -17.60
N LEU A 154 -0.62 -6.29 -17.62
CA LEU A 154 -1.56 -5.98 -16.55
C LEU A 154 -1.52 -7.07 -15.47
N HIS A 155 -0.97 -6.74 -14.31
CA HIS A 155 -0.87 -7.65 -13.16
C HIS A 155 -2.18 -7.78 -12.40
N LEU A 156 -2.93 -6.69 -12.27
CA LEU A 156 -4.11 -6.66 -11.41
C LEU A 156 -5.16 -5.71 -11.96
N ARG A 157 -6.41 -6.15 -11.92
CA ARG A 157 -7.60 -5.31 -12.10
C ARG A 157 -8.47 -5.52 -10.87
N ARG A 158 -8.80 -4.45 -10.16
CA ARG A 158 -9.52 -4.54 -8.88
C ARG A 158 -10.60 -3.48 -8.82
N GLU A 159 -11.83 -3.90 -8.59
CA GLU A 159 -12.92 -2.99 -8.26
C GLU A 159 -12.68 -2.39 -6.87
N THR A 160 -12.90 -1.09 -6.78
CA THR A 160 -12.88 -0.31 -5.54
C THR A 160 -14.29 0.15 -5.22
N PRO A 161 -14.57 0.71 -4.03
CA PRO A 161 -15.91 1.15 -3.69
C PRO A 161 -16.50 2.20 -4.65
N ASN A 162 -15.66 2.97 -5.34
CA ASN A 162 -16.08 4.05 -6.24
C ASN A 162 -15.44 3.95 -7.63
N GLY A 163 -14.96 2.78 -8.07
CA GLY A 163 -14.24 2.70 -9.35
C GLY A 163 -13.33 1.50 -9.48
N PHE A 164 -12.15 1.67 -10.11
CA PHE A 164 -11.22 0.58 -10.39
C PHE A 164 -9.76 0.97 -10.20
N HIS A 165 -8.96 0.03 -9.71
CA HIS A 165 -7.51 0.08 -9.79
C HIS A 165 -7.03 -0.93 -10.85
N LEU A 166 -6.15 -0.47 -11.73
CA LEU A 166 -5.41 -1.32 -12.66
C LEU A 166 -3.92 -1.19 -12.35
N VAL A 167 -3.21 -2.31 -12.17
CA VAL A 167 -1.77 -2.32 -11.89
C VAL A 167 -1.01 -2.99 -13.02
N THR A 168 0.03 -2.32 -13.50
CA THR A 168 0.82 -2.77 -14.67
C THR A 168 2.32 -2.72 -14.42
N GLU A 169 3.08 -3.46 -15.22
CA GLU A 169 4.53 -3.25 -15.36
C GLU A 169 4.81 -1.83 -15.88
N PRO A 170 5.95 -1.21 -15.51
CA PRO A 170 6.34 0.09 -16.04
C PRO A 170 6.54 0.06 -17.56
N PHE A 171 6.06 1.09 -18.24
CA PHE A 171 6.24 1.32 -19.67
C PHE A 171 6.33 2.82 -19.99
N ASP A 172 6.59 3.18 -21.26
CA ASP A 172 6.54 4.58 -21.68
C ASP A 172 5.10 5.04 -21.88
N TYR A 173 4.49 5.57 -20.82
CA TYR A 173 3.10 6.03 -20.81
C TYR A 173 2.89 7.39 -21.49
N ASN A 174 3.96 8.07 -21.96
CA ASN A 174 3.81 9.39 -22.61
C ASN A 174 3.11 9.32 -23.97
N ALA A 175 3.09 8.12 -24.57
CA ALA A 175 2.39 7.85 -25.83
C ALA A 175 1.00 7.23 -25.62
N LEU A 176 0.57 7.01 -24.37
CA LEU A 176 -0.75 6.47 -24.07
C LEU A 176 -1.80 7.57 -24.30
N ASP A 177 -2.67 7.35 -25.30
CA ASP A 177 -3.77 8.25 -25.64
C ASP A 177 -5.08 7.45 -25.53
N VAL A 178 -5.83 7.69 -24.46
CA VAL A 178 -7.06 6.97 -24.14
C VAL A 178 -8.16 7.94 -23.74
N ASP A 179 -9.39 7.63 -24.14
CA ASP A 179 -10.60 8.40 -23.84
C ASP A 179 -11.24 7.97 -22.51
N VAL A 180 -10.41 7.52 -21.56
CA VAL A 180 -10.82 7.12 -20.20
C VAL A 180 -10.05 7.98 -19.22
N GLU A 181 -10.75 8.63 -18.29
CA GLU A 181 -10.13 9.43 -17.24
C GLU A 181 -9.49 8.51 -16.17
N PHE A 182 -8.25 8.79 -15.81
CA PHE A 182 -7.52 8.07 -14.76
C PHE A 182 -6.46 8.96 -14.10
N GLU A 183 -6.13 8.64 -12.85
CA GLU A 183 -4.93 9.14 -12.18
C GLU A 183 -3.82 8.08 -12.24
N LEU A 184 -2.68 8.41 -12.86
CA LEU A 184 -1.50 7.55 -12.90
C LEU A 184 -0.61 7.77 -11.68
N LYS A 185 -0.35 6.70 -10.93
CA LYS A 185 0.54 6.69 -9.78
C LYS A 185 1.70 5.72 -10.03
N THR A 186 2.93 6.16 -9.81
CA THR A 186 4.11 5.26 -9.89
C THR A 186 4.32 4.42 -8.63
N ASP A 187 3.52 4.69 -7.60
CA ASP A 187 3.40 3.92 -6.39
C ASP A 187 2.05 4.19 -5.75
N GLY A 188 1.55 3.28 -4.93
CA GLY A 188 0.27 3.50 -4.28
C GLY A 188 -0.20 2.32 -3.46
N LEU A 189 -1.46 2.43 -3.07
CA LEU A 189 -2.18 1.39 -2.35
C LEU A 189 -3.29 0.85 -3.24
N VAL A 190 -3.37 -0.47 -3.36
CA VAL A 190 -4.45 -1.16 -4.04
C VAL A 190 -5.51 -1.54 -3.02
N PHE A 191 -6.76 -1.14 -3.24
CA PHE A 191 -7.88 -1.56 -2.42
C PHE A 191 -8.05 -3.08 -2.51
N VAL A 192 -8.27 -3.72 -1.36
CA VAL A 192 -8.50 -5.17 -1.28
C VAL A 192 -9.94 -5.43 -0.90
N ALA A 193 -10.40 -4.94 0.25
CA ALA A 193 -11.75 -5.22 0.76
C ALA A 193 -12.15 -4.23 1.85
N HIS A 194 -13.40 -4.26 2.30
CA HIS A 194 -13.77 -3.72 3.60
C HIS A 194 -13.39 -4.72 4.71
N LEU A 195 -13.15 -4.21 5.92
CA LEU A 195 -12.86 -4.99 7.13
C LEU A 195 -13.90 -4.72 8.21
N GLY A 196 -14.11 -5.68 9.11
CA GLY A 196 -15.01 -5.53 10.25
C GLY A 196 -16.51 -5.66 9.90
N GLU A 197 -16.83 -6.24 8.75
CA GLU A 197 -18.20 -6.61 8.35
C GLU A 197 -18.61 -8.00 8.85
#